data_AF-A0A2D7VTX4-F1
#
_entry.id   AF-A0A2D7VTX4-F1
#
_cell.length_a   1.000
_cell.length_b   1.000
_cell.length_c   1.000
_cell.angle_alpha   90.00
_cell.angle_beta   90.00
_cell.angle_gamma   90.00
#
_symmetry.space_group_name_H-M   'P 1'
#
loop_
_entity.id
_entity.type
_entity.pdbx_description
1 polymer ?
#
loop_
_entity_poly.entity_id
_entity_poly.type
_entity_poly.pdbx_seq_one_letter_code
_entity_poly.pdbx_strand_id
1 'polypeptide(L)'
;MSGPKVVRIVTPEERQMIKTRWLTRLQHAIENLKEYAHKNGVLNKDLIGGLDKTFAHYESISAEEYEKIEIEIPNQIKYLEKEKTNLVKKVTKQKTNTWNHYRQLKGTYVELQKLLKEQNILFDSVEEPKLVTKESIAQFSKQVDAMYDKLKKALQLQESLTAEQREIQKRLSNGDSLLLVEEWSKNIPKDLNRKQKFEQTLTELYVDDVSQNKIQEFLQRSNELNQNDTNYIVQLDSLILEAANFHKEQMELRTSKKELSEALQQLKGLNQELNVIIKWESLLTINNIKKIQEATQKSKQLYERLSETIIVETRRAAIKKALTKAGYEVNDSMETAWVENGRLVVKKAENSLYGVEFMSPKNLSRIQARVVADEDRSQERTQSLDKHQEEIWCNDFSEIRKILESEDLSIRIEKAHAVGTIPVKEVKLDSGHNRKSQSVKKRRTL
;
A
#
# COMPACT_ATOMS: atom_id res chain seq x y z
N MET A 1 43.29 -9.50 15.15
CA MET A 1 42.79 -10.83 15.55
C MET A 1 41.58 -10.65 16.45
N SER A 2 40.46 -11.33 16.21
CA SER A 2 39.24 -11.14 17.00
C SER A 2 38.59 -12.49 17.33
N GLY A 3 38.36 -12.77 18.62
CA GLY A 3 37.68 -13.96 19.14
C GLY A 3 36.18 -13.97 18.80
N PRO A 4 35.24 -13.77 19.75
CA PRO A 4 33.81 -13.85 19.45
C PRO A 4 33.31 -12.83 18.41
N LYS A 5 32.49 -13.30 17.45
CA LYS A 5 31.94 -12.48 16.35
C LYS A 5 30.44 -12.65 16.18
N VAL A 6 29.78 -11.61 15.68
CA VAL A 6 28.42 -11.64 15.17
C VAL A 6 28.45 -11.27 13.70
N VAL A 7 27.84 -12.11 12.87
CA VAL A 7 27.94 -12.05 11.40
C VAL A 7 26.55 -12.17 10.78
N ARG A 8 26.26 -11.34 9.78
CA ARG A 8 25.08 -11.45 8.92
C ARG A 8 25.48 -12.14 7.61
N ILE A 9 24.69 -13.14 7.20
CA ILE A 9 24.89 -13.88 5.95
C ILE A 9 23.71 -13.58 5.02
N VAL A 10 24.03 -13.12 3.81
CA VAL A 10 23.04 -12.82 2.77
C VAL A 10 23.33 -13.67 1.54
N THR A 11 22.37 -14.49 1.14
CA THR A 11 22.51 -15.44 0.01
C THR A 11 22.15 -14.78 -1.33
N PRO A 12 22.65 -15.29 -2.47
CA PRO A 12 22.21 -14.85 -3.79
C PRO A 12 20.68 -14.91 -3.98
N GLU A 13 20.06 -15.96 -3.47
CA GLU A 13 18.61 -16.18 -3.51
C GLU A 13 17.85 -15.12 -2.70
N GLU A 14 18.35 -14.77 -1.52
CA GLU A 14 17.79 -13.68 -0.72
C GLU A 14 17.91 -12.34 -1.45
N ARG A 15 19.07 -12.04 -2.04
CA ARG A 15 19.27 -10.82 -2.83
C ARG A 15 18.32 -10.76 -4.02
N GLN A 16 18.16 -11.86 -4.74
CA GLN A 16 17.23 -11.96 -5.86
C GLN A 16 15.78 -11.79 -5.40
N MET A 17 15.37 -12.41 -4.29
CA MET A 17 14.03 -12.21 -3.72
C MET A 17 13.79 -10.76 -3.30
N ILE A 18 14.79 -10.10 -2.70
CA ILE A 18 14.72 -8.68 -2.35
C ILE A 18 14.51 -7.84 -3.62
N LYS A 19 15.33 -8.07 -4.66
CA LYS A 19 15.20 -7.38 -5.95
C LYS A 19 13.83 -7.61 -6.58
N THR A 20 13.41 -8.86 -6.74
CA THR A 20 12.10 -9.21 -7.32
C THR A 20 10.96 -8.57 -6.52
N ARG A 21 10.98 -8.68 -5.19
CA ARG A 21 9.95 -8.08 -4.32
C ARG A 21 9.81 -6.57 -4.56
N TRP A 22 10.92 -5.85 -4.63
CA TRP A 22 10.91 -4.40 -4.82
C TRP A 22 10.56 -4.01 -6.25
N LEU A 23 11.04 -4.74 -7.26
CA LEU A 23 10.68 -4.51 -8.66
C LEU A 23 9.19 -4.76 -8.91
N THR A 24 8.61 -5.83 -8.38
CA THR A 24 7.17 -6.10 -8.48
C THR A 24 6.35 -4.96 -7.87
N ARG A 25 6.77 -4.44 -6.71
CA ARG A 25 6.10 -3.29 -6.08
C ARG A 25 6.23 -2.01 -6.91
N LEU A 26 7.41 -1.77 -7.47
CA LEU A 26 7.65 -0.61 -8.33
C LEU A 26 6.81 -0.69 -9.62
N GLN A 27 6.79 -1.85 -10.27
CA GLN A 27 5.96 -2.12 -11.43
C GLN A 27 4.50 -1.85 -11.12
N HIS A 28 3.99 -2.37 -10.01
CA HIS A 28 2.60 -2.13 -9.60
C HIS A 28 2.31 -0.63 -9.37
N ALA A 29 3.22 0.11 -8.74
CA ALA A 29 3.06 1.55 -8.55
C ALA A 29 3.01 2.31 -9.88
N ILE A 30 3.86 1.91 -10.84
CA ILE A 30 3.89 2.47 -12.20
C ILE A 30 2.61 2.15 -12.97
N GLU A 31 2.20 0.88 -13.00
CA GLU A 31 0.98 0.43 -13.68
C GLU A 31 -0.26 1.14 -13.13
N ASN A 32 -0.38 1.24 -11.81
CA ASN A 32 -1.45 1.96 -11.14
C ASN A 32 -1.48 3.47 -11.49
N LEU A 33 -0.32 4.11 -11.66
CA LEU A 33 -0.22 5.49 -12.12
C LEU A 33 -0.65 5.62 -13.59
N LYS A 34 -0.17 4.71 -14.45
CA LYS A 34 -0.53 4.66 -15.89
C LYS A 34 -2.02 4.41 -16.09
N GLU A 35 -2.60 3.42 -15.42
CA GLU A 35 -4.03 3.12 -15.46
C GLU A 35 -4.85 4.33 -15.02
N TYR A 36 -4.45 5.00 -13.92
CA TYR A 36 -5.14 6.20 -13.46
C TYR A 36 -5.05 7.34 -14.48
N ALA A 37 -3.87 7.60 -15.05
CA ALA A 37 -3.67 8.65 -16.05
C ALA A 37 -4.42 8.34 -17.35
N HIS A 38 -4.42 7.08 -17.80
CA HIS A 38 -5.17 6.61 -18.97
C HIS A 38 -6.67 6.81 -18.79
N LYS A 39 -7.22 6.32 -17.67
CA LYS A 39 -8.65 6.39 -17.36
C LYS A 39 -9.18 7.82 -17.29
N ASN A 40 -8.33 8.78 -16.90
CA ASN A 40 -8.69 10.19 -16.80
C ASN A 40 -8.22 11.05 -17.99
N GLY A 41 -7.66 10.44 -19.05
CA GLY A 41 -7.24 11.14 -20.26
C GLY A 41 -6.05 12.11 -20.07
N VAL A 42 -5.24 11.91 -19.02
CA VAL A 42 -4.06 12.74 -18.71
C VAL A 42 -2.75 12.02 -19.07
N LEU A 43 -2.84 10.85 -19.71
CA LEU A 43 -1.67 10.09 -20.12
C LEU A 43 -1.02 10.73 -21.36
N ASN A 44 0.22 11.20 -21.20
CA ASN A 44 1.04 11.70 -22.30
C ASN A 44 2.23 10.76 -22.58
N LYS A 45 2.78 10.84 -23.80
CA LYS A 45 3.92 10.00 -24.23
C LYS A 45 5.16 10.21 -23.36
N ASP A 46 5.38 11.43 -22.87
CA ASP A 46 6.53 11.77 -22.03
C ASP A 46 6.47 11.07 -20.66
N LEU A 47 5.29 11.01 -20.02
CA LEU A 47 5.11 10.30 -18.74
C LEU A 47 5.27 8.80 -18.92
N ILE A 48 4.74 8.22 -19.99
CA ILE A 48 4.95 6.80 -20.30
C ILE A 48 6.46 6.52 -20.44
N GLY A 49 7.15 7.29 -21.29
CA GLY A 49 8.58 7.12 -21.52
C GLY A 49 9.43 7.35 -20.27
N GLY A 50 9.06 8.29 -19.41
CA GLY A 50 9.73 8.53 -18.13
C GLY A 50 9.56 7.36 -17.15
N LEU A 51 8.35 6.82 -17.03
CA LEU A 51 8.06 5.68 -16.16
C LEU A 51 8.74 4.39 -16.65
N ASP A 52 8.75 4.14 -17.96
CA ASP A 52 9.42 2.97 -18.55
C ASP A 52 10.94 3.05 -18.39
N LYS A 53 11.53 4.22 -18.60
CA LYS A 53 12.96 4.45 -18.30
C LYS A 53 13.28 4.25 -16.83
N THR A 54 12.40 4.70 -15.94
CA THR A 54 12.57 4.52 -14.49
C THR A 54 12.57 3.04 -14.12
N PHE A 55 11.61 2.27 -14.64
CA PHE A 55 11.55 0.83 -14.39
C PHE A 55 12.79 0.12 -14.95
N ALA A 56 13.15 0.37 -16.21
CA ALA A 56 14.31 -0.23 -16.87
C ALA A 56 15.63 0.08 -16.14
N HIS A 57 15.76 1.29 -15.58
CA HIS A 57 16.91 1.65 -14.75
C HIS A 57 17.05 0.73 -13.54
N TYR A 58 16.00 0.58 -12.73
CA TYR A 58 16.05 -0.29 -11.54
C TYR A 58 16.11 -1.78 -11.88
N GLU A 59 15.54 -2.20 -13.01
CA GLU A 59 15.66 -3.56 -13.52
C GLU A 59 17.12 -3.92 -13.86
N SER A 60 17.86 -2.96 -14.42
CA SER A 60 19.27 -3.13 -14.80
C SER A 60 20.25 -3.22 -13.62
N ILE A 61 19.85 -2.80 -12.41
CA ILE A 61 20.70 -2.88 -11.21
C ILE A 61 20.92 -4.34 -10.83
N SER A 62 22.17 -4.75 -10.60
CA SER A 62 22.48 -6.12 -10.17
C SER A 62 21.83 -6.45 -8.83
N ALA A 63 21.44 -7.72 -8.63
CA ALA A 63 20.96 -8.18 -7.33
C ALA A 63 22.03 -8.06 -6.23
N GLU A 64 23.31 -7.99 -6.60
CA GLU A 64 24.42 -7.75 -5.66
C GLU A 64 24.32 -6.40 -4.95
N GLU A 65 23.77 -5.37 -5.62
CA GLU A 65 23.52 -4.04 -5.04
C GLU A 65 22.18 -3.99 -4.27
N TYR A 66 21.80 -5.09 -3.59
CA TYR A 66 20.52 -5.19 -2.89
C TYR A 66 20.31 -4.08 -1.85
N GLU A 67 21.36 -3.62 -1.16
CA GLU A 67 21.26 -2.53 -0.17
C GLU A 67 20.80 -1.22 -0.82
N LYS A 68 21.31 -0.93 -2.02
CA LYS A 68 20.91 0.23 -2.81
C LYS A 68 19.46 0.10 -3.27
N ILE A 69 19.07 -1.10 -3.74
CA ILE A 69 17.68 -1.42 -4.10
C ILE A 69 16.73 -1.19 -2.91
N GLU A 70 17.10 -1.63 -1.71
CA GLU A 70 16.29 -1.48 -0.49
C GLU A 70 16.14 -0.02 -0.02
N ILE A 71 16.95 0.90 -0.53
CA ILE A 71 16.87 2.33 -0.20
C ILE A 71 16.20 3.10 -1.34
N GLU A 72 16.66 2.92 -2.58
CA GLU A 72 16.25 3.74 -3.72
C GLU A 72 14.85 3.38 -4.22
N ILE A 73 14.52 2.10 -4.39
CA ILE A 73 13.20 1.71 -4.92
C ILE A 73 12.05 2.14 -3.99
N PRO A 74 12.13 1.96 -2.66
CA PRO A 74 11.07 2.46 -1.77
C PRO A 74 10.90 3.97 -1.82
N ASN A 75 12.00 4.72 -1.96
CA ASN A 75 11.94 6.18 -2.12
C ASN A 75 11.32 6.57 -3.47
N GLN A 76 11.62 5.83 -4.54
CA GLN A 76 10.98 6.02 -5.83
C GLN A 76 9.48 5.70 -5.79
N ILE A 77 9.07 4.62 -5.12
CA ILE A 77 7.65 4.28 -4.93
C ILE A 77 6.94 5.43 -4.20
N LYS A 78 7.52 5.95 -3.11
CA LYS A 78 6.96 7.11 -2.39
C LYS A 78 6.85 8.36 -3.27
N TYR A 79 7.84 8.59 -4.14
CA TYR A 79 7.79 9.67 -5.11
C TYR A 79 6.63 9.49 -6.11
N LEU A 80 6.48 8.29 -6.69
CA LEU A 80 5.39 7.98 -7.62
C LEU A 80 4.02 8.06 -6.96
N GLU A 81 3.88 7.65 -5.70
CA GLU A 81 2.67 7.84 -4.91
C GLU A 81 2.35 9.32 -4.73
N LYS A 82 3.36 10.14 -4.43
CA LYS A 82 3.19 11.60 -4.33
C LYS A 82 2.78 12.20 -5.68
N GLU A 83 3.41 11.80 -6.79
CA GLU A 83 2.99 12.23 -8.12
C GLU A 83 1.55 11.84 -8.42
N LYS A 84 1.17 10.60 -8.09
CA LYS A 84 -0.21 10.13 -8.20
C LYS A 84 -1.16 11.03 -7.42
N THR A 85 -0.86 11.35 -6.15
CA THR A 85 -1.73 12.24 -5.35
C THR A 85 -1.86 13.64 -5.96
N ASN A 86 -0.80 14.16 -6.58
CA ASN A 86 -0.84 15.45 -7.27
C ASN A 86 -1.70 15.38 -8.53
N LEU A 87 -1.60 14.30 -9.31
CA LEU A 87 -2.48 14.06 -10.46
C LEU A 87 -3.94 13.90 -10.02
N VAL A 88 -4.19 13.14 -8.95
CA VAL A 88 -5.52 12.99 -8.36
C VAL A 88 -6.09 14.36 -8.01
N LYS A 89 -5.36 15.22 -7.30
CA LYS A 89 -5.81 16.58 -6.98
C LYS A 89 -6.18 17.40 -8.23
N LYS A 90 -5.37 17.32 -9.29
CA LYS A 90 -5.64 18.02 -10.55
C LYS A 90 -6.91 17.51 -11.23
N VAL A 91 -7.05 16.19 -11.35
CA VAL A 91 -8.22 15.52 -11.95
C VAL A 91 -9.48 15.78 -11.13
N THR A 92 -9.41 15.64 -9.80
CA THR A 92 -10.51 15.96 -8.89
C THR A 92 -10.98 17.39 -9.08
N LYS A 93 -10.07 18.37 -9.12
CA LYS A 93 -10.45 19.78 -9.37
C LYS A 93 -11.17 19.94 -10.71
N GLN A 94 -10.70 19.28 -11.78
CA GLN A 94 -11.35 19.33 -13.09
C GLN A 94 -12.73 18.67 -13.08
N LYS A 95 -12.88 17.50 -12.46
CA LYS A 95 -14.16 16.80 -12.33
C LYS A 95 -15.15 17.56 -11.46
N THR A 96 -14.72 18.11 -10.34
CA THR A 96 -15.55 18.99 -9.48
C THR A 96 -16.04 20.20 -10.26
N ASN A 97 -15.19 20.87 -11.04
CA ASN A 97 -15.64 21.99 -11.89
C ASN A 97 -16.66 21.54 -12.93
N THR A 98 -16.45 20.39 -13.56
CA THR A 98 -17.36 19.81 -14.55
C THR A 98 -18.72 19.50 -13.92
N TRP A 99 -18.72 18.88 -12.73
CA TRP A 99 -19.92 18.59 -11.95
C TRP A 99 -20.66 19.86 -11.53
N ASN A 100 -19.95 20.85 -10.98
CA ASN A 100 -20.54 22.11 -10.55
C ASN A 100 -21.17 22.86 -11.72
N HIS A 101 -20.52 22.88 -12.88
CA HIS A 101 -21.08 23.49 -14.09
C HIS A 101 -22.35 22.78 -14.54
N TYR A 102 -22.36 21.44 -14.53
CA TYR A 102 -23.58 20.66 -14.79
C TYR A 102 -24.70 20.97 -13.78
N ARG A 103 -24.41 21.01 -12.47
CA ARG A 103 -25.41 21.33 -11.44
C ARG A 103 -25.97 22.74 -11.58
N GLN A 104 -25.13 23.72 -11.88
CA GLN A 104 -25.54 25.09 -12.16
C GLN A 104 -26.47 25.15 -13.39
N LEU A 105 -26.07 24.52 -14.50
CA LEU A 105 -26.88 24.47 -15.72
C LEU A 105 -28.23 23.78 -15.51
N LYS A 106 -28.25 22.71 -14.71
CA LYS A 106 -29.50 22.03 -14.35
C LYS A 106 -30.39 22.91 -13.49
N GLY A 107 -29.83 23.66 -12.54
CA GLY A 107 -30.57 24.65 -11.77
C GLY A 107 -31.20 25.72 -12.66
N THR A 108 -30.41 26.33 -13.56
CA THR A 108 -30.91 27.34 -14.50
C THR A 108 -31.97 26.78 -15.44
N TYR A 109 -31.81 25.54 -15.90
CA TYR A 109 -32.80 24.86 -16.74
C TYR A 109 -34.15 24.73 -16.01
N VAL A 110 -34.16 24.23 -14.77
CA VAL A 110 -35.40 24.06 -13.99
C VAL A 110 -36.09 25.40 -13.74
N GLU A 111 -35.33 26.45 -13.42
CA GLU A 111 -35.88 27.80 -13.23
C GLU A 111 -36.45 28.37 -14.53
N LEU A 112 -35.72 28.29 -15.65
CA LEU A 112 -36.21 28.73 -16.95
C LEU A 112 -37.44 27.96 -17.40
N GLN A 113 -37.48 26.65 -17.16
CA GLN A 113 -38.63 25.81 -17.47
C GLN A 113 -39.87 26.28 -16.68
N LYS A 114 -39.70 26.62 -15.40
CA LYS A 114 -40.78 27.17 -14.58
C LYS A 114 -41.27 28.51 -15.12
N LEU A 115 -40.36 29.45 -15.39
CA LEU A 115 -40.69 30.79 -15.90
C LEU A 115 -41.36 30.76 -17.27
N LEU A 116 -40.87 29.95 -18.20
CA LEU A 116 -41.46 29.80 -19.53
C LEU A 116 -42.87 29.20 -19.45
N LYS A 117 -43.11 28.25 -18.54
CA LYS A 117 -44.44 27.71 -18.27
C LYS A 117 -45.38 28.77 -17.68
N GLU A 118 -44.91 29.55 -16.71
CA GLU A 118 -45.70 30.64 -16.10
C GLU A 118 -46.08 31.72 -17.13
N GLN A 119 -45.21 32.00 -18.09
CA GLN A 119 -45.44 32.94 -19.19
C GLN A 119 -46.17 32.32 -20.40
N ASN A 120 -46.57 31.04 -20.33
CA ASN A 120 -47.17 30.28 -21.44
C ASN A 120 -46.37 30.32 -22.76
N ILE A 121 -45.03 30.37 -22.67
CA ILE A 121 -44.15 30.38 -23.85
C ILE A 121 -43.82 28.93 -24.22
N LEU A 122 -44.08 28.55 -25.47
CA LEU A 122 -43.70 27.23 -26.00
C LEU A 122 -42.17 27.12 -26.11
N PHE A 123 -41.61 26.04 -25.56
CA PHE A 123 -40.19 25.71 -25.68
C PHE A 123 -40.01 24.23 -26.08
N ASP A 124 -38.87 23.93 -26.69
CA ASP A 124 -38.58 22.58 -27.19
C ASP A 124 -38.21 21.67 -26.02
N SER A 125 -38.48 20.37 -26.13
CA SER A 125 -38.06 19.42 -25.10
C SER A 125 -36.53 19.39 -25.01
N VAL A 126 -36.00 19.75 -23.85
CA VAL A 126 -34.56 19.67 -23.55
C VAL A 126 -34.24 18.26 -23.08
N GLU A 127 -33.22 17.65 -23.67
CA GLU A 127 -32.74 16.33 -23.26
C GLU A 127 -31.69 16.49 -22.17
N GLU A 128 -32.00 16.04 -20.94
CA GLU A 128 -31.01 16.02 -19.88
C GLU A 128 -29.90 15.00 -20.18
N PRO A 129 -28.62 15.34 -19.94
CA PRO A 129 -27.52 14.44 -20.23
C PRO A 129 -27.55 13.23 -19.30
N LYS A 130 -27.72 12.03 -19.87
CA LYS A 130 -27.63 10.76 -19.14
C LYS A 130 -26.23 10.51 -18.56
N LEU A 131 -25.21 11.00 -19.26
CA LEU A 131 -23.81 10.95 -18.85
C LEU A 131 -23.25 12.37 -18.76
N VAL A 132 -22.68 12.73 -17.62
CA VAL A 132 -22.05 14.03 -17.37
C VAL A 132 -20.60 14.00 -17.89
N THR A 133 -20.41 14.54 -19.10
CA THR A 133 -19.12 14.72 -19.78
C THR A 133 -19.01 16.17 -20.27
N LYS A 134 -17.80 16.63 -20.61
CA LYS A 134 -17.62 18.01 -21.13
C LYS A 134 -18.44 18.26 -22.40
N GLU A 135 -18.54 17.26 -23.27
CA GLU A 135 -19.29 17.34 -24.53
C GLU A 135 -20.80 17.39 -24.27
N SER A 136 -21.32 16.54 -23.39
CA SER A 136 -22.74 16.53 -23.07
C SER A 136 -23.17 17.80 -22.34
N ILE A 137 -22.31 18.34 -21.48
CA ILE A 137 -22.56 19.63 -20.82
C ILE A 137 -22.56 20.77 -21.84
N ALA A 138 -21.65 20.78 -22.82
CA ALA A 138 -21.63 21.80 -23.86
C ALA A 138 -22.89 21.76 -24.73
N GLN A 139 -23.39 20.56 -25.05
CA GLN A 139 -24.66 20.38 -25.77
C GLN A 139 -25.85 20.85 -24.92
N PHE A 140 -25.90 20.46 -23.64
CA PHE A 140 -26.95 20.87 -22.71
C PHE A 140 -26.96 22.39 -22.51
N SER A 141 -25.79 23.03 -22.35
CA SER A 141 -25.66 24.49 -22.26
C SER A 141 -26.31 25.19 -23.46
N LYS A 142 -26.03 24.73 -24.69
CA LYS A 142 -26.63 25.32 -25.90
C LYS A 142 -28.17 25.24 -25.90
N GLN A 143 -28.73 24.15 -25.39
CA GLN A 143 -30.18 24.00 -25.28
C GLN A 143 -30.78 24.94 -24.23
N VAL A 144 -30.11 25.10 -23.08
CA VAL A 144 -30.49 26.05 -22.02
C VAL A 144 -30.37 27.50 -22.51
N ASP A 145 -29.31 27.85 -23.23
CA ASP A 145 -29.11 29.18 -23.80
C ASP A 145 -30.21 29.52 -24.81
N ALA A 146 -30.65 28.55 -25.63
CA ALA A 146 -31.77 28.73 -26.55
C ALA A 146 -33.10 29.00 -25.82
N MET A 147 -33.33 28.37 -24.67
CA MET A 147 -34.49 28.67 -23.80
C MET A 147 -34.40 30.08 -23.22
N TYR A 148 -33.22 30.47 -22.75
CA TYR A 148 -32.98 31.82 -22.25
C TYR A 148 -33.22 32.89 -23.32
N ASP A 149 -32.76 32.66 -24.55
CA ASP A 149 -33.00 33.56 -25.68
C ASP A 149 -34.49 33.69 -26.03
N LYS A 150 -35.27 32.60 -25.94
CA LYS A 150 -36.73 32.64 -26.12
C LYS A 150 -37.40 33.47 -25.04
N LEU A 151 -37.04 33.26 -23.77
CA LEU A 151 -37.54 34.05 -22.64
C LEU A 151 -37.21 35.54 -22.83
N LYS A 152 -35.95 35.84 -23.17
CA LYS A 152 -35.48 37.21 -23.40
C LYS A 152 -36.24 37.91 -24.53
N LYS A 153 -36.46 37.24 -25.66
CA LYS A 153 -37.25 37.79 -26.78
C LYS A 153 -38.69 38.08 -26.38
N ALA A 154 -39.33 37.18 -25.63
CA ALA A 154 -40.70 37.37 -25.15
C ALA A 154 -40.82 38.55 -24.16
N LEU A 155 -39.83 38.72 -23.29
CA LEU A 155 -39.77 39.84 -22.34
C LEU A 155 -39.45 41.17 -23.03
N GLN A 156 -38.59 41.18 -24.06
CA GLN A 156 -38.30 42.38 -24.86
C GLN A 156 -39.51 42.87 -25.66
N LEU A 157 -40.41 41.98 -26.06
CA LEU A 157 -41.71 42.34 -26.65
C LEU A 157 -42.67 43.00 -25.65
N GLN A 158 -42.39 42.93 -24.34
CA GLN A 158 -43.20 43.52 -23.26
C GLN A 158 -42.63 44.85 -22.72
N GLU A 159 -41.46 45.32 -23.15
CA GLU A 159 -40.86 46.52 -22.56
C GLU A 159 -41.48 47.84 -23.07
N SER A 160 -42.38 48.38 -22.24
CA SER A 160 -42.14 49.69 -21.64
C SER A 160 -42.05 49.53 -20.13
N LEU A 161 -40.85 49.69 -19.55
CA LEU A 161 -40.65 49.71 -18.09
C LEU A 161 -41.66 50.63 -17.42
N THR A 162 -42.39 50.12 -16.42
CA THR A 162 -43.28 50.95 -15.60
C THR A 162 -42.47 51.96 -14.77
N ALA A 163 -43.09 53.08 -14.39
CA ALA A 163 -42.42 54.13 -13.65
C ALA A 163 -41.81 53.62 -12.32
N GLU A 164 -42.52 52.73 -11.62
CA GLU A 164 -42.05 52.11 -10.38
C GLU A 164 -40.81 51.22 -10.59
N GLN A 165 -40.74 50.47 -11.69
CA GLN A 165 -39.58 49.62 -11.99
C GLN A 165 -38.33 50.44 -12.33
N ARG A 166 -38.50 51.59 -12.99
CA ARG A 166 -37.38 52.55 -13.23
C ARG A 166 -36.89 53.17 -11.93
N GLU A 167 -37.78 53.40 -10.98
CA GLU A 167 -37.43 53.96 -9.67
C GLU A 167 -36.72 52.94 -8.78
N ILE A 168 -37.18 51.69 -8.77
CA ILE A 168 -36.50 50.58 -8.08
C ILE A 168 -35.12 50.31 -8.70
N GLN A 169 -35.01 50.32 -10.04
CA GLN A 169 -33.73 50.19 -10.74
C GLN A 169 -32.78 51.31 -10.33
N LYS A 170 -33.23 52.58 -10.31
CA LYS A 170 -32.44 53.72 -9.84
C LYS A 170 -31.96 53.53 -8.40
N ARG A 171 -32.83 53.06 -7.49
CA ARG A 171 -32.49 52.82 -6.08
C ARG A 171 -31.45 51.71 -5.92
N LEU A 172 -31.58 50.62 -6.68
CA LEU A 172 -30.61 49.52 -6.68
C LEU A 172 -29.25 49.93 -7.27
N SER A 173 -29.24 50.72 -8.34
CA SER A 173 -28.00 51.26 -8.94
C SER A 173 -27.32 52.32 -8.07
N ASN A 174 -28.05 52.97 -7.16
CA ASN A 174 -27.51 53.92 -6.19
C ASN A 174 -26.92 53.25 -4.93
N GLY A 175 -27.00 51.92 -4.80
CA GLY A 175 -26.33 51.18 -3.74
C GLY A 175 -27.04 51.16 -2.39
N ASP A 176 -28.33 51.52 -2.33
CA ASP A 176 -29.14 51.38 -1.11
C ASP A 176 -29.43 49.89 -0.82
N SER A 177 -28.46 49.20 -0.21
CA SER A 177 -28.65 47.84 0.30
C SER A 177 -29.41 47.88 1.63
N LEU A 178 -30.65 47.38 1.65
CA LEU A 178 -31.47 47.27 2.86
C LEU A 178 -31.07 46.12 3.81
N LEU A 179 -29.90 45.49 3.62
CA LEU A 179 -29.35 44.49 4.54
C LEU A 179 -27.84 44.62 4.66
N LEU A 180 -27.31 44.71 5.88
CA LEU A 180 -25.89 44.53 6.17
C LEU A 180 -25.53 43.06 5.91
N VAL A 181 -24.46 42.81 5.15
CA VAL A 181 -23.99 41.45 4.77
C VAL A 181 -23.83 40.52 5.99
N GLU A 182 -23.51 41.08 7.14
CA GLU A 182 -23.36 40.37 8.41
C GLU A 182 -24.69 39.83 8.97
N GLU A 183 -25.81 40.53 8.78
CA GLU A 183 -27.15 40.08 9.20
C GLU A 183 -27.73 39.03 8.26
N TRP A 184 -27.44 39.14 6.96
CA TRP A 184 -27.84 38.14 5.97
C TRP A 184 -27.19 36.77 6.24
N SER A 185 -25.91 36.75 6.62
CA SER A 185 -25.18 35.51 6.93
C SER A 185 -25.77 34.73 8.12
N LYS A 186 -26.39 35.42 9.08
CA LYS A 186 -27.02 34.82 10.27
C LYS A 186 -28.38 34.19 9.97
N ASN A 187 -29.02 34.59 8.87
CA ASN A 187 -30.34 34.13 8.45
C ASN A 187 -30.30 33.00 7.42
N ILE A 188 -29.12 32.43 7.13
CA ILE A 188 -29.01 31.29 6.20
C ILE A 188 -29.76 30.08 6.79
N PRO A 189 -30.81 29.58 6.11
CA PRO A 189 -31.57 28.42 6.57
C PRO A 189 -30.69 27.17 6.78
N LYS A 190 -30.91 26.41 7.86
CA LYS A 190 -30.12 25.21 8.20
C LYS A 190 -30.25 24.06 7.18
N ASP A 191 -31.29 24.05 6.36
CA ASP A 191 -31.49 23.10 5.27
C ASP A 191 -30.54 23.35 4.08
N LEU A 192 -30.09 24.59 3.87
CA LEU A 192 -29.05 24.90 2.87
C LEU A 192 -27.74 24.17 3.16
N ASN A 193 -27.34 24.07 4.44
CA ASN A 193 -26.13 23.35 4.83
C ASN A 193 -26.27 21.83 4.56
N ARG A 194 -27.45 21.24 4.81
CA ARG A 194 -27.68 19.81 4.52
C ARG A 194 -27.70 19.51 3.03
N LYS A 195 -28.36 20.36 2.23
CA LYS A 195 -28.32 20.28 0.76
C LYS A 195 -26.88 20.38 0.25
N GLN A 196 -26.09 21.32 0.78
CA GLN A 196 -24.66 21.43 0.45
C GLN A 196 -23.86 20.16 0.79
N LYS A 197 -24.11 19.55 1.95
CA LYS A 197 -23.47 18.26 2.30
C LYS A 197 -23.85 17.14 1.33
N PHE A 198 -25.12 17.04 0.97
CA PHE A 198 -25.56 16.06 -0.02
C PHE A 198 -24.89 16.28 -1.38
N GLU A 199 -24.85 17.52 -1.86
CA GLU A 199 -24.14 17.89 -3.10
C GLU A 199 -22.64 17.56 -3.03
N GLN A 200 -22.01 17.78 -1.87
CA GLN A 200 -20.62 17.40 -1.67
C GLN A 200 -20.44 15.88 -1.80
N THR A 201 -21.28 15.07 -1.16
CA THR A 201 -21.23 13.60 -1.28
C THR A 201 -21.44 13.13 -2.72
N LEU A 202 -22.37 13.74 -3.46
CA LEU A 202 -22.58 13.43 -4.89
C LEU A 202 -21.37 13.81 -5.74
N THR A 203 -20.74 14.94 -5.44
CA THR A 203 -19.50 15.39 -6.11
C THR A 203 -18.37 14.38 -5.86
N GLU A 204 -18.22 13.91 -4.62
CA GLU A 204 -17.23 12.89 -4.24
C GLU A 204 -17.47 11.56 -4.99
N LEU A 205 -18.73 11.09 -5.05
CA LEU A 205 -19.12 9.92 -5.84
C LEU A 205 -18.76 10.09 -7.34
N TYR A 206 -19.03 11.26 -7.91
CA TYR A 206 -18.70 11.55 -9.31
C TYR A 206 -17.19 11.60 -9.57
N VAL A 207 -16.44 12.29 -8.71
CA VAL A 207 -14.98 12.41 -8.79
C VAL A 207 -14.32 11.04 -8.79
N ASP A 208 -14.81 10.14 -7.95
CA ASP A 208 -14.30 8.79 -7.81
C ASP A 208 -14.87 7.80 -8.82
N ASP A 209 -15.46 8.25 -9.94
CA ASP A 209 -15.96 7.38 -11.01
C ASP A 209 -16.94 6.29 -10.51
N VAL A 210 -17.79 6.62 -9.53
CA VAL A 210 -18.94 5.76 -9.24
C VAL A 210 -19.86 5.76 -10.46
N SER A 211 -20.53 4.63 -10.71
CA SER A 211 -21.51 4.51 -11.79
C SER A 211 -22.51 5.66 -11.75
N GLN A 212 -22.59 6.42 -12.86
CA GLN A 212 -23.45 7.59 -12.94
C GLN A 212 -24.93 7.22 -12.75
N ASN A 213 -25.34 5.99 -13.09
CA ASN A 213 -26.68 5.49 -12.81
C ASN A 213 -27.02 5.52 -11.32
N LYS A 214 -26.05 5.17 -10.45
CA LYS A 214 -26.26 5.20 -8.99
C LYS A 214 -26.33 6.62 -8.45
N ILE A 215 -25.54 7.54 -9.02
CA ILE A 215 -25.60 8.97 -8.70
C ILE A 215 -26.97 9.55 -9.11
N GLN A 216 -27.47 9.16 -10.28
CA GLN A 216 -28.80 9.57 -10.76
C GLN A 216 -29.94 9.00 -9.89
N GLU A 217 -29.81 7.78 -9.38
CA GLU A 217 -30.76 7.21 -8.42
C GLU A 217 -30.87 8.06 -7.14
N PHE A 218 -29.73 8.50 -6.58
CA PHE A 218 -29.73 9.40 -5.42
C PHE A 218 -30.32 10.78 -5.75
N LEU A 219 -30.01 11.32 -6.93
CA LEU A 219 -30.59 12.59 -7.39
C LEU A 219 -32.10 12.50 -7.57
N GLN A 220 -32.60 11.43 -8.17
CA GLN A 220 -34.04 11.22 -8.35
C GLN A 220 -34.76 11.17 -7.00
N ARG A 221 -34.26 10.35 -6.07
CA ARG A 221 -34.81 10.26 -4.71
C ARG A 221 -34.80 11.61 -4.00
N SER A 222 -33.76 12.42 -4.19
CA SER A 222 -33.70 13.78 -3.62
C SER A 222 -34.73 14.74 -4.23
N ASN A 223 -35.05 14.60 -5.52
CA ASN A 223 -36.04 15.45 -6.19
C ASN A 223 -37.48 15.08 -5.81
N GLU A 224 -37.72 13.82 -5.44
CA GLU A 224 -39.01 13.33 -4.95
C GLU A 224 -39.33 13.82 -3.52
N LEU A 225 -38.33 14.31 -2.78
CA LEU A 225 -38.53 14.86 -1.44
C LEU A 225 -39.27 16.20 -1.49
N ASN A 226 -40.39 16.29 -0.78
CA ASN A 226 -41.16 17.52 -0.66
C ASN A 226 -40.63 18.37 0.50
N GLN A 227 -40.19 19.60 0.21
CA GLN A 227 -39.68 20.54 1.22
C GLN A 227 -40.74 20.97 2.24
N ASN A 228 -42.03 20.81 1.89
CA ASN A 228 -43.15 21.14 2.77
C ASN A 228 -43.54 20.00 3.73
N ASP A 229 -42.92 18.81 3.60
CA ASP A 229 -43.14 17.69 4.50
C ASP A 229 -42.38 17.89 5.82
N THR A 230 -43.04 17.63 6.94
CA THR A 230 -42.46 17.64 8.28
C THR A 230 -41.24 16.73 8.40
N ASN A 231 -41.17 15.64 7.60
CA ASN A 231 -40.10 14.66 7.63
C ASN A 231 -38.94 14.94 6.67
N TYR A 232 -39.01 16.01 5.87
CA TYR A 232 -38.04 16.34 4.82
C TYR A 232 -36.58 16.27 5.30
N ILE A 233 -36.31 16.86 6.47
CA ILE A 233 -34.96 16.94 7.04
C ILE A 233 -34.41 15.54 7.38
N VAL A 234 -35.25 14.69 7.97
CA VAL A 234 -34.85 13.33 8.38
C VAL A 234 -34.62 12.45 7.15
N GLN A 235 -35.48 12.56 6.14
CA GLN A 235 -35.32 11.83 4.88
C GLN A 235 -34.04 12.26 4.15
N LEU A 236 -33.74 13.55 4.12
CA LEU A 236 -32.50 14.07 3.54
C LEU A 236 -31.27 13.59 4.31
N ASP A 237 -31.30 13.61 5.65
CA ASP A 237 -30.19 13.09 6.48
C ASP A 237 -29.99 11.58 6.24
N SER A 238 -31.06 10.79 6.09
CA SER A 238 -30.95 9.36 5.72
C SER A 238 -30.31 9.17 4.35
N LEU A 239 -30.72 9.95 3.35
CA LEU A 239 -30.18 9.88 2.00
C LEU A 239 -28.68 10.24 1.96
N ILE A 240 -28.28 11.26 2.73
CA ILE A 240 -26.87 11.64 2.89
C ILE A 240 -26.06 10.47 3.48
N LEU A 241 -26.57 9.82 4.53
CA LEU A 241 -25.91 8.69 5.17
C LEU A 241 -25.79 7.48 4.23
N GLU A 242 -26.85 7.17 3.48
CA GLU A 242 -26.83 6.09 2.48
C GLU A 242 -25.78 6.36 1.39
N ALA A 243 -25.74 7.56 0.82
CA ALA A 243 -24.77 7.93 -0.20
C ALA A 243 -23.33 7.90 0.33
N ALA A 244 -23.10 8.40 1.54
CA ALA A 244 -21.79 8.40 2.19
C ALA A 244 -21.30 6.98 2.53
N ASN A 245 -22.19 6.12 3.06
CA ASN A 245 -21.87 4.72 3.35
C ASN A 245 -21.54 3.96 2.06
N PHE A 246 -22.34 4.16 1.01
CA PHE A 246 -22.08 3.56 -0.30
C PHE A 246 -20.72 4.00 -0.87
N HIS A 247 -20.41 5.29 -0.81
CA HIS A 247 -19.10 5.82 -1.24
C HIS A 247 -17.95 5.13 -0.50
N LYS A 248 -18.04 5.08 0.83
CA LYS A 248 -17.05 4.45 1.70
C LYS A 248 -16.85 2.98 1.34
N GLU A 249 -17.93 2.19 1.20
CA GLU A 249 -17.85 0.78 0.83
C GLU A 249 -17.17 0.57 -0.54
N GLN A 250 -17.44 1.44 -1.52
CA GLN A 250 -16.80 1.36 -2.83
C GLN A 250 -15.29 1.66 -2.76
N MET A 251 -14.88 2.64 -1.95
CA MET A 251 -13.46 2.95 -1.75
C MET A 251 -12.73 1.82 -1.02
N GLU A 252 -13.33 1.27 0.04
CA GLU A 252 -12.77 0.13 0.77
C GLU A 252 -12.64 -1.09 -0.13
N LEU A 253 -13.65 -1.37 -0.97
CA LEU A 253 -13.61 -2.48 -1.92
C LEU A 253 -12.48 -2.31 -2.94
N ARG A 254 -12.35 -1.14 -3.55
CA ARG A 254 -11.28 -0.86 -4.54
C ARG A 254 -9.89 -0.98 -3.93
N THR A 255 -9.71 -0.42 -2.73
CA THR A 255 -8.45 -0.51 -2.00
C THR A 255 -8.11 -1.96 -1.66
N SER A 256 -9.08 -2.71 -1.15
CA SER A 256 -8.90 -4.14 -0.81
C SER A 256 -8.56 -5.00 -2.03
N LYS A 257 -9.21 -4.77 -3.18
CA LYS A 257 -8.90 -5.47 -4.44
C LYS A 257 -7.48 -5.18 -4.92
N LYS A 258 -7.04 -3.92 -4.81
CA LYS A 258 -5.67 -3.52 -5.16
C LYS A 258 -4.64 -4.21 -4.27
N GLU A 259 -4.84 -4.19 -2.95
CA GLU A 259 -3.94 -4.87 -2.01
C GLU A 259 -3.87 -6.38 -2.24
N LEU A 260 -4.99 -7.02 -2.59
CA LEU A 260 -5.00 -8.44 -2.95
C LEU A 260 -4.19 -8.69 -4.23
N SER A 261 -4.41 -7.88 -5.28
CA SER A 261 -3.67 -7.97 -6.53
C SER A 261 -2.15 -7.85 -6.31
N GLU A 262 -1.72 -6.88 -5.52
CA GLU A 262 -0.31 -6.71 -5.12
C GLU A 262 0.24 -7.95 -4.41
N ALA A 263 -0.49 -8.49 -3.42
CA ALA A 263 -0.06 -9.66 -2.66
C ALA A 263 0.05 -10.91 -3.54
N LEU A 264 -0.83 -11.07 -4.54
CA LEU A 264 -0.80 -12.17 -5.49
C LEU A 264 0.37 -12.05 -6.48
N GLN A 265 0.67 -10.85 -6.96
CA GLN A 265 1.85 -10.61 -7.80
C GLN A 265 3.15 -10.98 -7.07
N GLN A 266 3.26 -10.66 -5.77
CA GLN A 266 4.41 -11.05 -4.96
C GLN A 266 4.56 -12.58 -4.84
N LEU A 267 3.45 -13.30 -4.64
CA LEU A 267 3.47 -14.77 -4.59
C LEU A 267 3.91 -15.39 -5.92
N LYS A 268 3.43 -14.85 -7.05
CA LYS A 268 3.86 -15.30 -8.38
C LYS A 268 5.37 -15.13 -8.59
N GLY A 269 5.95 -14.08 -8.01
CA GLY A 269 7.40 -13.83 -8.07
C GLY A 269 8.27 -14.86 -7.35
N LEU A 270 7.71 -15.74 -6.51
CA LEU A 270 8.44 -16.83 -5.88
C LEU A 270 8.65 -18.05 -6.79
N ASN A 271 8.07 -18.05 -8.01
CA ASN A 271 8.16 -19.14 -8.99
C ASN A 271 7.75 -20.53 -8.45
N GLN A 272 6.81 -20.58 -7.48
CA GLN A 272 6.21 -21.81 -6.99
C GLN A 272 4.81 -22.00 -7.59
N GLU A 273 4.49 -23.24 -8.01
CA GLU A 273 3.15 -23.58 -8.49
C GLU A 273 2.16 -23.68 -7.32
N LEU A 274 1.44 -22.58 -7.07
CA LEU A 274 0.47 -22.48 -5.98
C LEU A 274 -0.96 -22.40 -6.54
N ASN A 275 -1.67 -23.53 -6.53
CA ASN A 275 -3.09 -23.63 -6.95
C ASN A 275 -4.03 -22.64 -6.22
N VAL A 276 -3.62 -22.17 -5.03
CA VAL A 276 -4.38 -21.21 -4.22
C VAL A 276 -4.44 -19.82 -4.88
N ILE A 277 -3.47 -19.47 -5.73
CA ILE A 277 -3.42 -18.16 -6.43
C ILE A 277 -4.66 -17.99 -7.32
N ILE A 278 -4.99 -18.98 -8.14
CA ILE A 278 -6.17 -18.95 -9.06
C ILE A 278 -7.46 -18.72 -8.25
N LYS A 279 -7.59 -19.39 -7.11
CA LYS A 279 -8.74 -19.23 -6.22
C LYS A 279 -8.85 -17.79 -5.70
N TRP A 280 -7.75 -17.17 -5.30
CA TRP A 280 -7.75 -15.79 -4.80
C TRP A 280 -7.91 -14.74 -5.92
N GLU A 281 -7.41 -15.00 -7.13
CA GLU A 281 -7.66 -14.15 -8.29
C GLU A 281 -9.15 -14.08 -8.63
N SER A 282 -9.87 -15.19 -8.52
CA SER A 282 -11.32 -15.20 -8.73
C SER A 282 -12.09 -14.28 -7.76
N LEU A 283 -11.52 -13.94 -6.59
CA LEU A 283 -12.14 -13.00 -5.64
C LEU A 283 -12.07 -11.54 -6.10
N LEU A 284 -11.18 -11.19 -7.03
CA LEU A 284 -11.08 -9.84 -7.58
C LEU A 284 -12.31 -9.44 -8.41
N THR A 285 -13.04 -10.41 -8.97
CA THR A 285 -14.28 -10.16 -9.72
C THR A 285 -15.51 -10.02 -8.82
N ILE A 286 -15.43 -10.49 -7.57
CA ILE A 286 -16.54 -10.50 -6.62
C ILE A 286 -16.52 -9.22 -5.75
N ASN A 287 -17.69 -8.74 -5.34
CA ASN A 287 -17.83 -7.58 -4.46
C ASN A 287 -18.02 -8.00 -2.99
N ASN A 288 -17.03 -8.70 -2.42
CA ASN A 288 -17.07 -9.12 -1.01
C ASN A 288 -15.79 -8.70 -0.28
N ILE A 289 -15.86 -7.57 0.44
CA ILE A 289 -14.72 -6.95 1.14
C ILE A 289 -14.08 -7.92 2.13
N LYS A 290 -14.88 -8.60 2.97
CA LYS A 290 -14.37 -9.51 4.01
C LYS A 290 -13.54 -10.65 3.42
N LYS A 291 -14.04 -11.30 2.36
CA LYS A 291 -13.32 -12.40 1.69
C LYS A 291 -12.04 -11.93 1.03
N ILE A 292 -12.04 -10.73 0.44
CA ILE A 292 -10.86 -10.13 -0.18
C ILE A 292 -9.80 -9.83 0.87
N GLN A 293 -10.18 -9.18 1.98
CA GLN A 293 -9.25 -8.86 3.08
C GLN A 293 -8.64 -10.12 3.72
N GLU A 294 -9.46 -11.15 3.94
CA GLU A 294 -9.00 -12.45 4.45
C GLU A 294 -8.00 -13.11 3.48
N ALA A 295 -8.29 -13.09 2.18
CA ALA A 295 -7.38 -13.58 1.16
C ALA A 295 -6.07 -12.78 1.11
N THR A 296 -6.13 -11.44 1.21
CA THR A 296 -4.95 -10.57 1.26
C THR A 296 -4.05 -10.92 2.44
N GLN A 297 -4.61 -11.09 3.63
CA GLN A 297 -3.85 -11.46 4.82
C GLN A 297 -3.20 -12.84 4.66
N LYS A 298 -3.97 -13.83 4.19
CA LYS A 298 -3.45 -15.18 3.94
C LYS A 298 -2.35 -15.20 2.88
N SER A 299 -2.50 -14.39 1.83
CA SER A 299 -1.50 -14.24 0.77
C SER A 299 -0.19 -13.65 1.30
N LYS A 300 -0.27 -12.59 2.12
CA LYS A 300 0.92 -11.97 2.75
C LYS A 300 1.63 -12.94 3.69
N GLN A 301 0.88 -13.64 4.55
CA GLN A 301 1.44 -14.65 5.46
C GLN A 301 2.08 -15.83 4.71
N LEU A 302 1.45 -16.29 3.63
CA LEU A 302 2.00 -17.36 2.79
C LEU A 302 3.32 -16.91 2.14
N TYR A 303 3.37 -15.68 1.61
CA TYR A 303 4.59 -15.12 1.02
C TYR A 303 5.72 -15.05 2.04
N GLU A 304 5.46 -14.51 3.24
CA GLU A 304 6.46 -14.41 4.32
C GLU A 304 7.00 -15.79 4.70
N ARG A 305 6.11 -16.77 4.90
CA ARG A 305 6.50 -18.13 5.27
C ARG A 305 7.34 -18.82 4.19
N LEU A 306 6.92 -18.73 2.93
CA LEU A 306 7.61 -19.38 1.82
C LEU A 306 8.97 -18.74 1.55
N SER A 307 9.02 -17.40 1.50
CA SER A 307 10.29 -16.68 1.34
C SER A 307 11.26 -16.96 2.48
N GLU A 308 10.80 -16.98 3.74
CA GLU A 308 11.63 -17.34 4.88
C GLU A 308 12.15 -18.78 4.79
N THR A 309 11.29 -19.73 4.39
CA THR A 309 11.68 -21.13 4.23
C THR A 309 12.81 -21.27 3.20
N ILE A 310 12.65 -20.67 2.01
CA ILE A 310 13.66 -20.73 0.97
C ILE A 310 14.97 -20.09 1.44
N ILE A 311 14.91 -18.89 2.04
CA ILE A 311 16.11 -18.19 2.55
C ILE A 311 16.84 -19.02 3.61
N VAL A 312 16.12 -19.64 4.54
CA VAL A 312 16.71 -20.46 5.61
C VAL A 312 17.37 -21.71 5.06
N GLU A 313 16.71 -22.41 4.13
CA GLU A 313 17.24 -23.62 3.51
C GLU A 313 18.52 -23.33 2.72
N THR A 314 18.52 -22.26 1.93
CA THR A 314 19.71 -21.81 1.20
C THR A 314 20.86 -21.44 2.15
N ARG A 315 20.59 -20.66 3.21
CA ARG A 315 21.62 -20.31 4.22
C ARG A 315 22.17 -21.57 4.88
N ARG A 316 21.30 -22.51 5.26
CA ARG A 316 21.70 -23.76 5.92
C ARG A 316 22.64 -24.58 5.03
N ALA A 317 22.28 -24.76 3.76
CA ALA A 317 23.09 -25.50 2.81
C ALA A 317 24.48 -24.88 2.61
N ALA A 318 24.55 -23.55 2.47
CA ALA A 318 25.80 -22.83 2.30
C ALA A 318 26.71 -22.93 3.53
N ILE A 319 26.16 -22.75 4.74
CA ILE A 319 26.94 -22.83 5.98
C ILE A 319 27.45 -24.25 6.21
N LYS A 320 26.61 -25.29 6.01
CA LYS A 320 27.04 -26.69 6.11
C LYS A 320 28.26 -26.93 5.23
N LYS A 321 28.15 -26.58 3.95
CA LYS A 321 29.21 -26.78 2.96
C LYS A 321 30.50 -26.05 3.36
N ALA A 322 30.39 -24.83 3.88
CA ALA A 322 31.55 -24.07 4.34
C ALA A 322 32.23 -24.67 5.58
N LEU A 323 31.45 -25.13 6.56
CA LEU A 323 31.97 -25.79 7.76
C LEU A 323 32.65 -27.12 7.41
N THR A 324 32.02 -27.95 6.56
CA THR A 324 32.60 -29.22 6.11
C THR A 324 33.91 -28.99 5.34
N LYS A 325 33.97 -28.01 4.43
CA LYS A 325 35.19 -27.66 3.70
C LYS A 325 36.32 -27.14 4.62
N ALA A 326 35.97 -26.46 5.71
CA ALA A 326 36.93 -26.01 6.73
C ALA A 326 37.35 -27.13 7.71
N GLY A 327 36.89 -28.38 7.48
CA GLY A 327 37.28 -29.55 8.25
C GLY A 327 36.46 -29.76 9.53
N TYR A 328 35.31 -29.11 9.68
CA TYR A 328 34.40 -29.35 10.79
C TYR A 328 33.38 -30.45 10.46
N GLU A 329 33.10 -31.30 11.43
CA GLU A 329 32.09 -32.34 11.33
C GLU A 329 30.69 -31.75 11.59
N VAL A 330 29.82 -31.86 10.58
CA VAL A 330 28.43 -31.40 10.63
C VAL A 330 27.52 -32.50 10.11
N ASN A 331 26.67 -33.05 10.99
CA ASN A 331 25.72 -34.10 10.64
C ASN A 331 24.30 -33.53 10.48
N ASP A 332 23.45 -34.21 9.70
CA ASP A 332 22.08 -33.75 9.38
C ASP A 332 21.18 -33.58 10.62
N SER A 333 21.40 -34.39 11.66
CA SER A 333 20.72 -34.24 12.96
C SER A 333 21.09 -32.93 13.66
N MET A 334 22.34 -32.47 13.50
CA MET A 334 22.83 -31.21 14.08
C MET A 334 22.30 -29.99 13.32
N GLU A 335 22.09 -30.09 12.00
CA GLU A 335 21.45 -29.05 11.21
C GLU A 335 20.00 -28.78 11.63
N THR A 336 19.24 -29.85 11.81
CA THR A 336 17.85 -29.77 12.27
C THR A 336 17.79 -29.21 13.69
N ALA A 337 18.71 -29.66 14.56
CA ALA A 337 18.88 -29.14 15.91
C ALA A 337 19.18 -27.64 15.94
N TRP A 338 19.96 -27.15 14.99
CA TRP A 338 20.40 -25.76 14.95
C TRP A 338 19.22 -24.83 14.64
N VAL A 339 18.39 -25.18 13.66
CA VAL A 339 17.20 -24.39 13.31
C VAL A 339 16.18 -24.40 14.44
N GLU A 340 16.00 -25.53 15.13
CA GLU A 340 15.04 -25.66 16.23
C GLU A 340 15.49 -24.97 17.52
N ASN A 341 16.75 -25.16 17.91
CA ASN A 341 17.29 -24.73 19.20
C ASN A 341 18.13 -23.46 19.13
N GLY A 342 18.39 -22.94 17.92
CA GLY A 342 19.21 -21.75 17.68
C GLY A 342 20.69 -21.90 18.06
N ARG A 343 21.16 -23.14 18.22
CA ARG A 343 22.52 -23.46 18.68
C ARG A 343 23.09 -24.68 17.97
N LEU A 344 24.31 -24.56 17.50
CA LEU A 344 25.12 -25.64 16.91
C LEU A 344 26.51 -25.62 17.55
N VAL A 345 27.05 -26.78 17.90
CA VAL A 345 28.44 -26.92 18.35
C VAL A 345 29.12 -27.94 17.44
N VAL A 346 30.24 -27.56 16.85
CA VAL A 346 31.01 -28.40 15.91
C VAL A 346 32.45 -28.57 16.36
N LYS A 347 33.07 -29.67 15.93
CA LYS A 347 34.48 -29.99 16.17
C LYS A 347 35.18 -30.30 14.84
N LYS A 348 36.51 -30.14 14.83
CA LYS A 348 37.38 -30.57 13.71
C LYS A 348 37.83 -32.04 13.82
N ALA A 349 37.86 -32.56 15.04
CA ALA A 349 38.24 -33.94 15.33
C ALA A 349 37.49 -34.40 16.58
N GLU A 350 37.13 -35.69 16.62
CA GLU A 350 36.35 -36.29 17.72
C GLU A 350 36.97 -36.01 19.11
N ASN A 351 38.31 -36.07 19.22
CA ASN A 351 39.07 -35.91 20.47
C ASN A 351 39.50 -34.46 20.80
N SER A 352 39.05 -33.46 20.03
CA SER A 352 39.47 -32.06 20.24
C SER A 352 39.01 -31.51 21.61
N LEU A 353 39.92 -30.87 22.35
CA LEU A 353 39.64 -30.12 23.60
C LEU A 353 38.71 -28.92 23.40
N TYR A 354 38.55 -28.50 22.15
CA TYR A 354 37.80 -27.31 21.78
C TYR A 354 36.85 -27.57 20.62
N GLY A 355 35.75 -26.85 20.64
CA GLY A 355 34.80 -26.74 19.55
C GLY A 355 34.46 -25.29 19.24
N VAL A 356 33.59 -25.10 18.25
CA VAL A 356 33.03 -23.79 17.93
C VAL A 356 31.53 -23.86 18.12
N GLU A 357 31.01 -22.94 18.93
CA GLU A 357 29.57 -22.76 19.12
C GLU A 357 29.07 -21.65 18.20
N PHE A 358 28.08 -21.99 17.39
CA PHE A 358 27.28 -21.07 16.60
C PHE A 358 25.92 -20.89 17.26
N MET A 359 25.54 -19.63 17.49
CA MET A 359 24.22 -19.25 17.98
C MET A 359 23.52 -18.38 16.93
N SER A 360 22.26 -18.65 16.64
CA SER A 360 21.49 -17.91 15.66
C SER A 360 19.99 -17.90 15.99
N PRO A 361 19.24 -16.89 15.53
CA PRO A 361 17.78 -17.01 15.47
C PRO A 361 17.39 -18.13 14.50
N LYS A 362 16.14 -18.60 14.58
CA LYS A 362 15.60 -19.67 13.73
C LYS A 362 15.80 -19.42 12.23
N ASN A 363 15.77 -18.15 11.82
CA ASN A 363 15.93 -17.75 10.42
C ASN A 363 17.39 -17.64 9.94
N LEU A 364 18.37 -17.98 10.78
CA LEU A 364 19.81 -17.94 10.47
C LEU A 364 20.32 -16.58 9.96
N SER A 365 19.56 -15.49 10.18
CA SER A 365 19.90 -14.17 9.63
C SER A 365 21.15 -13.55 10.26
N ARG A 366 21.47 -13.93 11.49
CA ARG A 366 22.68 -13.51 12.20
C ARG A 366 23.25 -14.68 12.97
N ILE A 367 24.56 -14.85 12.89
CA ILE A 367 25.27 -15.95 13.54
C ILE A 367 26.30 -15.36 14.47
N GLN A 368 26.19 -15.70 15.74
CA GLN A 368 27.23 -15.48 16.72
C GLN A 368 28.10 -16.73 16.79
N ALA A 369 29.41 -16.58 16.57
CA ALA A 369 30.36 -17.67 16.67
C ALA A 369 31.36 -17.40 17.81
N ARG A 370 31.63 -18.43 18.62
CA ARG A 370 32.66 -18.39 19.66
C ARG A 370 33.32 -19.75 19.84
N VAL A 371 34.57 -19.73 20.29
CA VAL A 371 35.26 -20.94 20.77
C VAL A 371 34.64 -21.39 22.09
N VAL A 372 34.49 -22.69 22.24
CA VAL A 372 34.04 -23.36 23.47
C VAL A 372 34.98 -24.50 23.81
N ALA A 373 35.14 -24.77 25.10
CA ALA A 373 36.00 -25.84 25.61
C ALA A 373 35.16 -26.99 26.15
N ASP A 374 35.77 -28.17 26.18
CA ASP A 374 35.19 -29.37 26.78
C ASP A 374 35.02 -29.20 28.30
N GLU A 375 33.79 -29.27 28.78
CA GLU A 375 33.47 -29.20 30.21
C GLU A 375 34.07 -30.41 30.97
N ASP A 376 34.17 -31.57 30.33
CA ASP A 376 34.63 -32.80 30.97
C ASP A 376 36.17 -32.88 31.05
N ARG A 377 36.89 -31.96 30.39
CA ARG A 377 38.38 -31.88 30.39
C ARG A 377 38.92 -30.51 30.78
N SER A 378 38.21 -29.78 31.65
CA SER A 378 38.65 -28.45 32.14
C SER A 378 40.03 -28.45 32.80
N GLN A 379 40.53 -29.58 33.30
CA GLN A 379 41.86 -29.71 33.92
C GLN A 379 43.03 -29.71 32.92
N GLU A 380 42.77 -30.01 31.65
CA GLU A 380 43.78 -30.00 30.57
C GLU A 380 43.94 -28.60 29.94
N ARG A 381 43.21 -27.60 30.46
CA ARG A 381 43.08 -26.26 29.89
C ARG A 381 43.95 -25.23 30.60
N THR A 382 44.46 -24.27 29.83
CA THR A 382 45.12 -23.07 30.37
C THR A 382 44.67 -21.84 29.59
N GLN A 383 44.74 -20.66 30.21
CA GLN A 383 44.36 -19.40 29.54
C GLN A 383 45.19 -19.13 28.27
N SER A 384 46.44 -19.61 28.22
CA SER A 384 47.27 -19.51 27.02
C SER A 384 46.77 -20.41 25.89
N LEU A 385 46.29 -21.61 26.21
CA LEU A 385 45.69 -22.53 25.23
C LEU A 385 44.33 -22.00 24.72
N ASP A 386 43.51 -21.44 25.62
CA ASP A 386 42.25 -20.78 25.26
C ASP A 386 42.48 -19.65 24.25
N LYS A 387 43.46 -18.79 24.54
CA LYS A 387 43.84 -17.69 23.66
C LYS A 387 44.35 -18.19 22.31
N HIS A 388 45.21 -19.20 22.32
CA HIS A 388 45.75 -19.80 21.10
C HIS A 388 44.64 -20.42 20.23
N GLN A 389 43.68 -21.11 20.85
CA GLN A 389 42.55 -21.68 20.12
C GLN A 389 41.66 -20.61 19.48
N GLU A 390 41.46 -19.47 20.13
CA GLU A 390 40.77 -18.33 19.51
C GLU A 390 41.55 -17.72 18.33
N GLU A 391 42.88 -17.78 18.32
CA GLU A 391 43.71 -17.39 17.17
C GLU A 391 43.54 -18.37 16.00
N ILE A 392 43.51 -19.69 16.28
CA ILE A 392 43.21 -20.72 15.27
C ILE A 392 41.81 -20.47 14.67
N TRP A 393 40.81 -20.21 15.52
CA TRP A 393 39.47 -19.88 15.06
C TRP A 393 39.43 -18.62 14.19
N CYS A 394 40.25 -17.60 14.44
CA CYS A 394 40.33 -16.43 13.56
C CYS A 394 40.74 -16.80 12.13
N ASN A 395 41.69 -17.73 12.00
CA ASN A 395 42.16 -18.22 10.71
C ASN A 395 41.09 -19.07 10.04
N ASP A 396 40.50 -20.01 10.78
CA ASP A 396 39.41 -20.87 10.31
C ASP A 396 38.21 -20.05 9.84
N PHE A 397 37.82 -19.03 10.59
CA PHE A 397 36.75 -18.11 10.21
C PHE A 397 37.09 -17.35 8.92
N SER A 398 38.36 -16.99 8.72
CA SER A 398 38.81 -16.32 7.50
C SER A 398 38.74 -17.26 6.28
N GLU A 399 39.01 -18.55 6.46
CA GLU A 399 38.83 -19.58 5.43
C GLU A 399 37.35 -19.85 5.12
N ILE A 400 36.52 -20.05 6.16
CA ILE A 400 35.06 -20.20 6.04
C ILE A 400 34.47 -19.01 5.29
N ARG A 401 34.91 -17.80 5.62
CA ARG A 401 34.48 -16.58 4.94
C ARG A 401 34.85 -16.61 3.45
N LYS A 402 36.09 -16.96 3.10
CA LYS A 402 36.51 -17.07 1.70
C LYS A 402 35.69 -18.12 0.94
N ILE A 403 35.37 -19.25 1.57
CA ILE A 403 34.55 -20.31 0.97
C ILE A 403 33.14 -19.80 0.69
N LEU A 404 32.52 -19.12 1.65
CA LEU A 404 31.18 -18.57 1.49
C LEU A 404 31.17 -17.44 0.44
N GLU A 405 32.18 -16.57 0.42
CA GLU A 405 32.34 -15.54 -0.61
C GLU A 405 32.58 -16.16 -2.00
N SER A 406 33.24 -17.33 -2.08
CA SER A 406 33.41 -18.07 -3.35
C SER A 406 32.11 -18.67 -3.90
N GLU A 407 31.07 -18.72 -3.08
CA GLU A 407 29.73 -19.18 -3.43
C GLU A 407 28.74 -18.00 -3.55
N ASP A 408 29.27 -16.79 -3.76
CA ASP A 408 28.54 -15.53 -3.88
C ASP A 408 27.72 -15.13 -2.64
N LEU A 409 28.04 -15.65 -1.46
CA LEU A 409 27.41 -15.17 -0.22
C LEU A 409 28.09 -13.90 0.28
N SER A 410 27.28 -12.92 0.67
CA SER A 410 27.77 -11.70 1.32
C SER A 410 27.81 -11.90 2.83
N ILE A 411 28.97 -11.61 3.41
CA ILE A 411 29.24 -11.78 4.84
C ILE A 411 29.59 -10.43 5.45
N ARG A 412 28.77 -9.99 6.41
CA ARG A 412 29.01 -8.75 7.14
C ARG A 412 29.26 -9.03 8.61
N ILE A 413 30.42 -8.60 9.11
CA ILE A 413 30.74 -8.66 10.54
C ILE A 413 30.07 -7.46 11.22
N GLU A 414 29.07 -7.72 12.07
CA GLU A 414 28.36 -6.69 12.84
C GLU A 414 29.09 -6.36 14.14
N LYS A 415 29.70 -7.36 14.78
CA LYS A 415 30.43 -7.21 16.04
C LYS A 415 31.60 -8.18 16.11
N ALA A 416 32.72 -7.73 16.68
CA ALA A 416 33.95 -8.51 16.82
C ALA A 416 34.66 -8.11 18.13
N HIS A 417 34.97 -9.08 18.98
CA HIS A 417 35.77 -8.87 20.19
C HIS A 417 37.22 -9.30 19.97
N ALA A 418 38.20 -8.69 20.65
CA ALA A 418 39.60 -9.13 20.58
C ALA A 418 39.78 -10.52 21.22
N VAL A 419 40.79 -11.25 20.76
CA VAL A 419 41.15 -12.56 21.32
C VAL A 419 41.50 -12.43 22.80
N GLY A 420 41.04 -13.37 23.63
CA GLY A 420 41.26 -13.44 25.07
C GLY A 420 40.45 -12.42 25.89
N THR A 421 39.58 -11.61 25.26
CA THR A 421 38.77 -10.60 25.97
C THR A 421 37.60 -11.23 26.71
N ILE A 422 37.05 -12.32 26.18
CA ILE A 422 35.92 -13.05 26.76
C ILE A 422 36.43 -14.45 27.13
N PRO A 423 36.27 -14.91 28.38
CA PRO A 423 36.66 -16.26 28.77
C PRO A 423 35.95 -17.32 27.91
N VAL A 424 36.69 -18.35 27.51
CA VAL A 424 36.13 -19.48 26.74
C VAL A 424 35.08 -20.18 27.58
N LYS A 425 33.90 -20.41 26.99
CA LYS A 425 32.78 -21.06 27.66
C LYS A 425 32.97 -22.57 27.66
N GLU A 426 32.70 -23.19 28.79
CA GLU A 426 32.65 -24.64 28.93
C GLU A 426 31.30 -25.19 28.47
N VAL A 427 31.34 -26.25 27.67
CA VAL A 427 30.16 -26.98 27.21
C VAL A 427 30.50 -28.45 27.15
N LYS A 428 29.54 -29.33 27.43
CA LYS A 428 29.69 -30.76 27.11
C LYS A 428 29.91 -30.96 25.63
N LEU A 429 31.10 -31.45 25.30
CA LEU A 429 31.55 -31.71 23.95
C LEU A 429 31.42 -33.21 23.67
N ASP A 430 30.22 -33.79 23.73
CA ASP A 430 29.97 -35.19 23.35
C ASP A 430 28.72 -35.34 22.46
N SER A 431 28.79 -36.32 21.55
CA SER A 431 27.98 -36.54 20.34
C SER A 431 26.55 -36.03 20.40
N GLY A 432 26.23 -34.99 19.63
CA GLY A 432 24.88 -34.65 19.16
C GLY A 432 23.73 -34.69 20.19
N HIS A 433 23.21 -33.51 20.52
CA HIS A 433 21.99 -33.23 21.31
C HIS A 433 22.09 -33.23 22.85
N ASN A 434 21.97 -32.03 23.41
CA ASN A 434 21.38 -31.82 24.73
C ASN A 434 20.00 -31.14 24.55
N ARG A 435 18.92 -31.93 24.51
CA ARG A 435 17.55 -31.41 24.68
C ARG A 435 17.45 -30.85 26.09
N LYS A 436 17.32 -29.52 26.24
CA LYS A 436 16.87 -28.94 27.51
C LYS A 436 15.46 -29.43 27.80
N SER A 437 15.33 -30.42 28.68
CA SER A 437 14.06 -30.81 29.29
C SER A 437 13.57 -29.65 30.16
N GLN A 438 12.64 -28.84 29.64
CA GLN A 438 11.82 -28.00 30.49
C GLN A 438 10.91 -28.91 31.31
N SER A 439 11.26 -29.12 32.57
CA SER A 439 10.38 -29.74 33.56
C SER A 439 9.17 -28.83 33.80
N VAL A 440 8.08 -29.06 33.07
CA VAL A 440 6.78 -28.50 33.44
C VAL A 440 6.34 -29.23 34.72
N LYS A 441 6.45 -28.53 35.86
CA LYS A 441 5.82 -28.97 37.11
C LYS A 441 4.32 -29.13 36.86
N LYS A 442 3.85 -30.37 36.74
CA LYS A 442 2.42 -30.69 36.87
C LYS A 442 1.99 -30.27 38.27
N ARG A 443 1.25 -29.17 38.37
CA ARG A 443 0.41 -28.89 39.54
C ARG A 443 -0.64 -30.00 39.60
N ARG A 444 -0.54 -30.85 40.63
CA ARG A 444 -1.66 -31.68 41.09
C ARG A 444 -2.73 -30.73 41.62
N THR A 445 -3.86 -30.65 40.95
CA THR A 445 -5.12 -30.17 41.51
C THR A 445 -5.76 -31.35 42.25
N LEU A 446 -5.97 -31.16 43.56
CA LEU A 446 -7.11 -31.73 44.27
C LEU A 446 -8.30 -30.80 44.04
#